data_AF-G5A7M7-F1
#
_entry.id   AF-G5A7M7-F1
#
_cell.length_a   1.000
_cell.length_b   1.000
_cell.length_c   1.000
_cell.angle_alpha   90.00
_cell.angle_beta   90.00
_cell.angle_gamma   90.00
#
_symmetry.space_group_name_H-M   'P 1'
#
loop_
_entity.id
_entity.type
_entity.pdbx_description
1 polymer ?
#
loop_
_entity_poly.entity_id
_entity_poly.type
_entity_poly.pdbx_seq_one_letter_code
_entity_poly.pdbx_strand_id
1 'polypeptide(L)'
;MSTITQSEAISLSEKAAVRFKPQLLIGNGCNTYPAVNAQGQTSGGLKPTGGSMDTCILASSPCSLYVRSAWQKNVWATMYAWYFPKDSPKSGKGHRHDWENIVVWLENPAPECTKLLAVSTSSDNGEYLKYSPPDKKFIAGNAPLVKYESVDGNSEAQQIRGRLARARDVEPTA
;
A
#
# COMPACT_ATOMS: atom_id res chain seq x y z
N MET A 1 3.00 -8.04 -17.39
CA MET A 1 3.27 -6.60 -17.63
C MET A 1 4.60 -6.26 -16.98
N SER A 2 5.51 -5.59 -17.69
CA SER A 2 6.85 -5.24 -17.16
C SER A 2 6.77 -4.11 -16.14
N THR A 3 7.74 -4.07 -15.21
CA THR A 3 7.78 -3.06 -14.14
C THR A 3 8.62 -1.85 -14.50
N ILE A 4 8.35 -0.76 -13.78
CA ILE A 4 9.15 0.46 -13.81
C ILE A 4 10.15 0.36 -12.66
N THR A 5 11.44 0.51 -12.97
CA THR A 5 12.51 0.49 -11.96
C THR A 5 12.47 1.76 -11.11
N GLN A 6 12.64 1.62 -9.80
CA GLN A 6 12.78 2.76 -8.89
C GLN A 6 14.06 3.54 -9.23
N SER A 7 13.93 4.83 -9.56
CA SER A 7 15.07 5.73 -9.76
C SER A 7 15.68 6.17 -8.43
N GLU A 8 16.90 6.70 -8.48
CA GLU A 8 17.50 7.37 -7.34
C GLU A 8 16.67 8.59 -6.92
N ALA A 9 16.55 8.82 -5.60
CA ALA A 9 15.78 9.93 -5.04
C ALA A 9 16.63 11.19 -4.93
N ILE A 10 16.27 12.25 -5.67
CA ILE A 10 17.10 13.45 -5.82
C ILE A 10 16.46 14.63 -5.09
N SER A 11 15.16 14.85 -5.30
CA SER A 11 14.37 15.91 -4.69
C SER A 11 14.04 15.64 -3.22
N LEU A 12 13.66 16.69 -2.48
CA LEU A 12 13.18 16.54 -1.09
C LEU A 12 11.95 15.63 -1.00
N SER A 13 11.03 15.74 -1.96
CA SER A 13 9.84 14.89 -2.02
C SER A 13 10.18 13.41 -2.21
N GLU A 14 11.11 13.09 -3.11
CA GLU A 14 11.53 11.71 -3.37
C GLU A 14 12.30 11.14 -2.18
N LYS A 15 13.20 11.93 -1.58
CA LYS A 15 13.96 11.53 -0.39
C LYS A 15 13.03 11.24 0.79
N ALA A 16 12.03 12.09 1.02
CA ALA A 16 10.99 11.85 2.03
C ALA A 16 10.17 10.59 1.71
N ALA A 17 9.76 10.41 0.46
CA ALA A 17 9.02 9.23 0.02
C ALA A 17 9.80 7.92 0.22
N VAL A 18 11.10 7.92 -0.05
CA VAL A 18 11.96 6.74 0.21
C VAL A 18 12.14 6.52 1.71
N ARG A 19 12.37 7.59 2.49
CA ARG A 19 12.58 7.52 3.95
C ARG A 19 11.37 6.98 4.71
N PHE A 20 10.15 7.32 4.28
CA PHE A 20 8.89 6.92 4.92
C PHE A 20 8.13 5.85 4.12
N LYS A 21 8.83 5.13 3.24
CA LYS A 21 8.24 4.04 2.44
C LYS A 21 7.63 2.98 3.38
N PRO A 22 6.33 2.69 3.28
CA PRO A 22 5.68 1.71 4.12
C PRO A 22 6.11 0.28 3.78
N GLN A 23 5.97 -0.61 4.77
CA GLN A 23 6.15 -2.05 4.59
C GLN A 23 4.78 -2.71 4.54
N LEU A 24 4.47 -3.36 3.41
CA LEU A 24 3.20 -4.04 3.19
C LEU A 24 3.33 -5.54 3.46
N LEU A 25 2.57 -6.02 4.43
CA LEU A 25 2.34 -7.45 4.67
C LEU A 25 1.06 -7.88 3.96
N ILE A 26 1.16 -8.86 3.07
CA ILE A 26 0.00 -9.50 2.44
C ILE A 26 -0.40 -10.68 3.32
N GLY A 27 -1.52 -10.55 4.04
CA GLY A 27 -2.04 -11.62 4.90
C GLY A 27 -2.85 -12.65 4.13
N ASN A 28 -3.70 -12.19 3.21
CA ASN A 28 -4.39 -13.04 2.24
C ASN A 28 -4.66 -12.26 0.94
N GLY A 29 -5.09 -12.97 -0.10
CA GLY A 29 -5.43 -12.35 -1.37
C GLY A 29 -4.28 -12.31 -2.37
N CYS A 30 -4.33 -11.35 -3.29
CA CYS A 30 -3.33 -11.24 -4.36
C CYS A 30 -2.05 -10.53 -3.89
N ASN A 31 -0.94 -10.85 -4.56
CA ASN A 31 0.25 -10.00 -4.50
C ASN A 31 0.00 -8.67 -5.25
N THR A 32 0.89 -7.71 -5.05
CA THR A 32 0.86 -6.44 -5.81
C THR A 32 1.39 -6.66 -7.23
N TYR A 33 0.82 -5.93 -8.19
CA TYR A 33 1.18 -5.99 -9.61
C TYR A 33 1.35 -4.58 -10.19
N PRO A 34 2.11 -4.43 -11.28
CA PRO A 34 2.11 -3.19 -12.06
C PRO A 34 0.74 -3.01 -12.71
N ALA A 35 0.08 -1.89 -12.39
CA ALA A 35 -1.14 -1.46 -13.04
C ALA A 35 -0.90 -0.85 -14.43
N VAL A 36 0.30 -0.32 -14.66
CA VAL A 36 0.71 0.37 -15.89
C VAL A 36 2.20 0.18 -16.14
N ASN A 37 2.62 0.10 -17.40
CA ASN A 37 4.04 0.06 -17.80
C ASN A 37 4.52 1.38 -18.41
N ALA A 38 5.81 1.46 -18.75
CA ALA A 38 6.42 2.65 -19.34
C ALA A 38 5.83 3.06 -20.71
N GLN A 39 5.16 2.13 -21.41
CA GLN A 39 4.47 2.39 -22.68
C GLN A 39 3.02 2.84 -22.48
N GLY A 40 2.55 3.00 -21.24
CA GLY A 40 1.18 3.41 -20.93
C GLY A 40 0.14 2.29 -21.08
N GLN A 41 0.57 1.04 -21.28
CA GLN A 41 -0.34 -0.09 -21.30
C GLN A 41 -0.80 -0.38 -19.87
N THR A 42 -2.09 -0.66 -19.67
CA THR A 42 -2.67 -0.94 -18.34
C THR A 42 -2.99 -2.43 -18.14
N SER A 43 -2.94 -2.88 -16.89
CA SER A 43 -3.29 -4.25 -16.51
C SER A 43 -4.77 -4.52 -16.77
N GLY A 44 -5.08 -5.63 -17.45
CA GLY A 44 -6.45 -6.10 -17.65
C GLY A 44 -7.08 -6.73 -16.39
N GLY A 45 -6.32 -6.83 -15.29
CA GLY A 45 -6.77 -7.47 -14.05
C GLY A 45 -7.12 -8.95 -14.21
N LEU A 46 -7.71 -9.52 -13.16
CA LEU A 46 -8.21 -10.89 -13.14
C LEU A 46 -9.70 -10.92 -12.85
N LYS A 47 -10.40 -11.89 -13.44
CA LYS A 47 -11.80 -12.13 -13.10
C LYS A 47 -11.86 -12.61 -11.63
N PRO A 48 -12.84 -12.18 -10.82
CA PRO A 48 -12.99 -12.63 -9.42
C PRO A 48 -13.55 -14.05 -9.35
N THR A 49 -12.81 -15.01 -9.91
CA THR A 49 -13.13 -16.44 -9.93
C THR A 49 -11.95 -17.22 -9.36
N GLY A 50 -12.23 -18.43 -8.87
CA GLY A 50 -11.27 -19.24 -8.12
C GLY A 50 -11.13 -18.76 -6.68
N GLY A 51 -10.18 -19.37 -5.95
CA GLY A 51 -9.77 -18.93 -4.62
C GLY A 51 -9.24 -17.49 -4.62
N SER A 52 -9.20 -16.91 -3.43
CA SER A 52 -8.76 -15.53 -3.19
C SER A 52 -7.33 -15.24 -3.63
N MET A 53 -6.51 -16.28 -3.65
CA MET A 53 -5.11 -16.28 -4.04
C MET A 53 -4.86 -16.86 -5.44
N ASP A 54 -5.87 -17.52 -6.01
CA ASP A 54 -5.71 -18.29 -7.24
C ASP A 54 -5.28 -17.39 -8.38
N THR A 55 -4.23 -17.82 -9.08
CA THR A 55 -3.65 -17.15 -10.26
C THR A 55 -3.06 -15.76 -10.01
N CYS A 56 -2.91 -15.35 -8.74
CA CYS A 56 -2.34 -14.04 -8.39
C CYS A 56 -1.28 -14.03 -7.27
N ILE A 57 -0.90 -15.18 -6.71
CA ILE A 57 0.33 -15.32 -5.91
C ILE A 57 1.44 -15.83 -6.82
N LEU A 58 2.36 -14.94 -7.18
CA LEU A 58 3.60 -15.29 -7.87
C LEU A 58 4.77 -15.05 -6.93
N ALA A 59 5.65 -16.05 -6.77
CA ALA A 59 6.86 -15.96 -5.96
C ALA A 59 7.81 -14.85 -6.43
N SER A 60 7.76 -14.52 -7.73
CA SER A 60 8.52 -13.44 -8.37
C SER A 60 7.63 -12.24 -8.74
N SER A 61 6.45 -12.08 -8.11
CA SER A 61 5.59 -10.93 -8.40
C SER A 61 6.36 -9.65 -8.13
N PRO A 62 6.50 -8.77 -9.12
CA PRO A 62 7.27 -7.58 -8.91
C PRO A 62 6.47 -6.60 -8.05
N CYS A 63 6.94 -6.40 -6.81
CA CYS A 63 6.34 -5.44 -5.88
C CYS A 63 6.28 -4.06 -6.54
N SER A 64 5.07 -3.63 -6.87
CA SER A 64 4.82 -2.35 -7.53
C SER A 64 4.15 -1.40 -6.53
N LEU A 65 4.79 -0.27 -6.29
CA LEU A 65 4.33 0.77 -5.37
C LEU A 65 4.30 2.11 -6.10
N TYR A 66 3.16 2.79 -6.03
CA TYR A 66 2.95 4.10 -6.61
C TYR A 66 3.03 5.15 -5.52
N VAL A 67 3.68 6.28 -5.81
CA VAL A 67 3.86 7.34 -4.81
C VAL A 67 3.51 8.69 -5.41
N ARG A 68 2.78 9.51 -4.65
CA ARG A 68 2.51 10.91 -4.99
C ARG A 68 2.50 11.76 -3.73
N SER A 69 3.16 12.91 -3.78
CA SER A 69 3.23 13.82 -2.64
C SER A 69 2.75 15.22 -2.97
N ALA A 70 2.21 15.92 -1.98
CA ALA A 70 1.80 17.32 -2.08
C ALA A 70 1.72 17.97 -0.69
N TRP A 71 1.84 19.29 -0.65
CA TRP A 71 1.38 20.07 0.50
C TRP A 71 -0.14 20.06 0.58
N GLN A 72 -0.67 19.84 1.77
CA GLN A 72 -2.09 19.86 2.09
C GLN A 72 -2.29 20.61 3.40
N LYS A 73 -2.94 21.78 3.37
CA LYS A 73 -3.21 22.60 4.57
C LYS A 73 -1.97 22.76 5.48
N ASN A 74 -0.82 23.09 4.89
CA ASN A 74 0.47 23.30 5.57
C ASN A 74 1.11 22.05 6.21
N VAL A 75 0.62 20.85 5.91
CA VAL A 75 1.33 19.59 6.19
C VAL A 75 1.70 18.90 4.89
N TRP A 76 2.79 18.13 4.92
CA TRP A 76 3.25 17.40 3.75
C TRP A 76 2.61 16.01 3.71
N ALA A 77 1.86 15.72 2.65
CA ALA A 77 1.20 14.43 2.45
C ALA A 77 1.97 13.62 1.41
N THR A 78 2.30 12.37 1.72
CA THR A 78 2.79 11.39 0.75
C THR A 78 1.85 10.21 0.70
N MET A 79 1.16 10.02 -0.43
CA MET A 79 0.32 8.86 -0.69
C MET A 79 1.15 7.74 -1.29
N TYR A 80 1.00 6.53 -0.75
CA TYR A 80 1.54 5.28 -1.28
C TYR A 80 0.38 4.40 -1.70
N ALA A 81 0.38 3.90 -2.92
CA ALA A 81 -0.70 3.07 -3.45
C ALA A 81 -0.18 1.77 -4.06
N TRP A 82 -0.99 0.73 -3.94
CA TRP A 82 -0.77 -0.58 -4.52
C TRP A 82 -1.95 -0.96 -5.41
N TYR A 83 -1.63 -1.74 -6.44
CA TYR A 83 -2.63 -2.33 -7.32
C TYR A 83 -2.63 -3.84 -7.17
N PHE A 84 -3.83 -4.40 -7.03
CA PHE A 84 -4.09 -5.82 -7.02
C PHE A 84 -4.96 -6.17 -8.25
N PRO A 85 -4.69 -7.29 -8.94
CA PRO A 85 -5.37 -7.61 -10.18
C PRO A 85 -6.84 -7.98 -10.00
N LYS A 86 -7.22 -8.45 -8.81
CA LYS A 86 -8.60 -8.69 -8.38
C LYS A 86 -8.67 -8.52 -6.87
N ASP A 87 -9.85 -8.14 -6.42
CA ASP A 87 -10.30 -8.39 -5.08
C ASP A 87 -11.35 -9.52 -5.15
N SER A 88 -11.05 -10.65 -4.53
CA SER A 88 -11.98 -11.77 -4.50
C SER A 88 -11.84 -12.54 -3.19
N PRO A 89 -12.68 -12.28 -2.18
CA PRO A 89 -12.65 -13.05 -0.94
C PRO A 89 -13.13 -14.49 -1.14
N LYS A 90 -14.00 -14.71 -2.14
CA LYS A 90 -14.55 -16.01 -2.53
C LYS A 90 -14.80 -16.05 -4.04
N SER A 91 -14.69 -17.23 -4.64
CA SER A 91 -14.97 -17.42 -6.08
C SER A 91 -16.35 -16.86 -6.47
N GLY A 92 -16.37 -15.98 -7.47
CA GLY A 92 -17.57 -15.30 -7.96
C GLY A 92 -17.99 -14.07 -7.14
N LYS A 93 -17.27 -13.74 -6.06
CA LYS A 93 -17.50 -12.57 -5.20
C LYS A 93 -16.30 -11.61 -5.27
N GLY A 94 -16.58 -10.33 -5.07
CA GLY A 94 -15.63 -9.23 -5.21
C GLY A 94 -15.61 -8.65 -6.65
N HIS A 95 -14.50 -8.05 -7.04
CA HIS A 95 -14.35 -7.35 -8.31
C HIS A 95 -12.99 -7.57 -8.98
N ARG A 96 -12.97 -7.36 -10.29
CA ARG A 96 -11.72 -7.21 -11.06
C ARG A 96 -11.09 -5.88 -10.69
N HIS A 97 -9.77 -5.88 -10.55
CA HIS A 97 -8.97 -4.73 -10.09
C HIS A 97 -9.22 -4.40 -8.63
N ASP A 98 -8.17 -3.94 -7.97
CA ASP A 98 -8.27 -3.31 -6.68
C ASP A 98 -7.10 -2.33 -6.50
N TRP A 99 -7.40 -1.21 -5.86
CA TRP A 99 -6.51 -0.09 -5.66
C TRP A 99 -6.62 0.39 -4.23
N GLU A 100 -5.49 0.39 -3.56
CA GLU A 100 -5.46 0.57 -2.13
C GLU A 100 -4.30 1.49 -1.77
N ASN A 101 -4.47 2.32 -0.74
CA ASN A 101 -3.48 3.35 -0.45
C ASN A 101 -3.38 3.73 1.03
N ILE A 102 -2.24 4.30 1.38
CA ILE A 102 -2.06 5.03 2.64
C ILE A 102 -1.56 6.43 2.36
N VAL A 103 -1.82 7.35 3.29
CA VAL A 103 -1.24 8.69 3.31
C VAL A 103 -0.40 8.84 4.57
N VAL A 104 0.88 9.15 4.37
CA VAL A 104 1.81 9.54 5.44
C VAL A 104 1.84 11.05 5.52
N TRP A 105 1.54 11.57 6.70
CA TRP A 105 1.48 13.01 6.97
C TRP A 105 2.73 13.42 7.74
N LEU A 106 3.51 14.31 7.15
CA LEU A 106 4.75 14.84 7.69
C LEU A 106 4.59 16.34 7.97
N GLU A 107 5.33 16.84 8.96
CA GLU A 107 5.44 18.28 9.20
C GLU A 107 6.11 19.00 8.02
N ASN A 108 7.19 18.42 7.50
CA ASN A 108 7.95 18.95 6.37
C ASN A 108 8.72 17.80 5.69
N PRO A 109 8.86 17.75 4.35
CA PRO A 109 9.65 16.71 3.67
C PRO A 109 11.18 16.86 3.85
N ALA A 110 11.65 17.99 4.37
CA ALA A 110 13.08 18.27 4.52
C ALA A 110 13.72 17.42 5.65
N PRO A 111 14.81 16.68 5.40
CA PRO A 111 15.36 15.66 6.30
C PRO A 111 15.62 16.10 7.75
N GLU A 112 16.06 17.33 7.91
CA GLU A 112 16.44 17.99 9.16
C GLU A 112 15.25 18.35 10.05
N CYS A 113 14.05 18.46 9.49
CA CYS A 113 12.82 18.83 10.20
C CYS A 113 11.67 17.84 9.95
N THR A 114 11.97 16.62 9.48
CA THR A 114 10.90 15.67 9.16
C THR A 114 10.37 14.97 10.40
N LYS A 115 9.12 15.27 10.77
CA LYS A 115 8.36 14.58 11.82
C LYS A 115 7.14 13.88 11.23
N LEU A 116 6.96 12.59 11.56
CA LEU A 116 5.73 11.84 11.27
C LEU A 116 4.60 12.35 12.18
N LEU A 117 3.56 12.93 11.58
CA LEU A 117 2.40 13.46 12.30
C LEU A 117 1.27 12.45 12.37
N ALA A 118 0.94 11.83 11.23
CA ALA A 118 -0.17 10.91 11.14
C ALA A 118 0.03 9.89 10.01
N VAL A 119 -0.74 8.80 10.08
CA VAL A 119 -0.93 7.86 8.97
C VAL A 119 -2.43 7.73 8.73
N SER A 120 -2.85 7.74 7.46
CA SER A 120 -4.21 7.38 7.06
C SER A 120 -4.17 6.18 6.15
N THR A 121 -5.06 5.22 6.34
CA THR A 121 -5.17 4.02 5.50
C THR A 121 -6.53 3.98 4.83
N SER A 122 -6.59 3.63 3.55
CA SER A 122 -7.87 3.44 2.85
C SER A 122 -8.71 2.39 3.56
N SER A 123 -10.03 2.56 3.49
CA SER A 123 -11.01 1.55 3.90
C SER A 123 -12.21 1.56 2.95
N ASP A 124 -13.22 0.77 3.30
CA ASP A 124 -14.45 0.61 2.53
C ASP A 124 -15.10 1.95 2.13
N ASN A 125 -15.71 1.95 0.95
CA ASN A 125 -16.50 3.06 0.42
C ASN A 125 -15.73 4.39 0.28
N GLY A 126 -14.41 4.32 0.12
CA GLY A 126 -13.56 5.51 -0.08
C GLY A 126 -13.23 6.26 1.20
N GLU A 127 -13.50 5.66 2.36
CA GLU A 127 -13.18 6.22 3.68
C GLU A 127 -11.71 5.99 4.05
N TYR A 128 -11.28 6.65 5.13
CA TYR A 128 -9.93 6.50 5.68
C TYR A 128 -9.94 6.30 7.19
N LEU A 129 -9.23 5.28 7.66
CA LEU A 129 -8.83 5.17 9.06
C LEU A 129 -7.67 6.14 9.32
N LYS A 130 -7.69 6.84 10.46
CA LYS A 130 -6.73 7.90 10.78
C LYS A 130 -6.02 7.62 12.09
N TYR A 131 -4.68 7.67 12.07
CA TYR A 131 -3.80 7.42 13.21
C TYR A 131 -2.93 8.65 13.46
N SER A 132 -3.23 9.43 14.51
CA SER A 132 -2.59 10.74 14.75
C SER A 132 -2.37 11.01 16.26
N PRO A 133 -1.15 10.85 16.79
CA PRO A 133 -0.01 10.18 16.16
C PRO A 133 -0.22 8.66 16.05
N PRO A 134 0.46 7.97 15.12
CA PRO A 134 0.44 6.51 15.10
C PRO A 134 1.17 5.93 16.32
N ASP A 135 0.66 4.82 16.85
CA ASP A 135 1.33 4.06 17.93
C ASP A 135 2.68 3.54 17.42
N LYS A 136 3.74 3.57 18.25
CA LYS A 136 5.09 3.16 17.85
C LYS A 136 5.18 1.69 17.45
N LYS A 137 4.32 0.82 17.98
CA LYS A 137 4.33 -0.63 17.65
C LYS A 137 4.02 -0.94 16.17
N PHE A 138 3.57 0.09 15.46
CA PHE A 138 3.10 0.08 14.10
C PHE A 138 4.05 0.78 13.12
N ILE A 139 5.20 1.23 13.63
CA ILE A 139 6.22 1.94 12.87
C ILE A 139 7.55 1.19 13.04
N ALA A 140 8.18 0.75 11.95
CA ALA A 140 9.53 0.19 11.94
C ALA A 140 10.53 1.26 11.47
N GLY A 141 11.30 1.82 12.42
CA GLY A 141 12.14 2.99 12.13
C GLY A 141 11.28 4.20 11.73
N ASN A 142 11.25 4.53 10.43
CA ASN A 142 10.39 5.56 9.86
C ASN A 142 9.24 4.98 9.01
N ALA A 143 9.21 3.66 8.78
CA ALA A 143 8.27 3.01 7.88
C ALA A 143 6.98 2.63 8.62
N PRO A 144 5.80 3.12 8.19
CA PRO A 144 4.53 2.57 8.63
C PRO A 144 4.43 1.09 8.21
N LEU A 145 4.02 0.25 9.14
CA LEU A 145 3.76 -1.16 8.89
C LEU A 145 2.29 -1.32 8.55
N VAL A 146 1.96 -1.88 7.39
CA VAL A 146 0.59 -2.00 6.91
C VAL A 146 0.29 -3.42 6.46
N LYS A 147 -0.95 -3.85 6.64
CA LYS A 147 -1.40 -5.19 6.26
C LYS A 147 -2.57 -5.11 5.28
N TYR A 148 -2.51 -5.93 4.24
CA TYR A 148 -3.60 -6.19 3.29
C TYR A 148 -4.19 -7.56 3.59
N GLU A 149 -5.45 -7.62 3.98
CA GLU A 149 -6.17 -8.86 4.27
C GLU A 149 -7.69 -8.68 4.27
N SER A 150 -8.42 -9.63 3.68
CA SER A 150 -9.84 -9.84 3.97
C SER A 150 -9.99 -10.26 5.43
N VAL A 151 -10.80 -9.52 6.20
CA VAL A 151 -10.83 -9.70 7.66
C VAL A 151 -11.99 -10.57 8.12
N ASP A 152 -12.93 -10.93 7.24
CA ASP A 152 -14.00 -11.87 7.57
C ASP A 152 -14.34 -12.69 6.33
N GLY A 153 -14.55 -14.01 6.45
CA GLY A 153 -15.00 -14.88 5.36
C GLY A 153 -16.37 -14.53 4.75
N ASN A 154 -17.00 -13.47 5.25
CA ASN A 154 -18.24 -12.84 4.78
C ASN A 154 -18.04 -11.42 4.22
N SER A 155 -16.84 -10.84 4.28
CA SER A 155 -16.56 -9.55 3.63
C SER A 155 -16.58 -9.74 2.12
N GLU A 156 -17.20 -8.82 1.39
CA GLU A 156 -17.27 -8.86 -0.08
C GLU A 156 -15.99 -8.33 -0.75
N ALA A 157 -14.97 -7.99 0.05
CA ALA A 157 -13.70 -7.41 -0.37
C ALA A 157 -12.49 -7.85 0.51
N GLN A 158 -11.31 -7.93 -0.07
CA GLN A 158 -9.97 -8.05 0.50
C GLN A 158 -9.51 -6.65 0.87
N GLN A 159 -10.09 -6.14 1.94
CA GLN A 159 -9.95 -4.75 2.29
C GLN A 159 -8.53 -4.49 2.79
N ILE A 160 -7.93 -3.34 2.47
CA ILE A 160 -7.10 -2.68 3.47
C ILE A 160 -8.01 -2.38 4.66
N ARG A 161 -8.19 -3.35 5.56
CA ARG A 161 -8.26 -2.99 6.96
C ARG A 161 -6.84 -2.63 7.30
N GLY A 162 -6.47 -1.39 7.00
CA GLY A 162 -5.17 -0.83 7.31
C GLY A 162 -5.05 -0.63 8.81
N ARG A 163 -5.21 -1.72 9.57
CA ARG A 163 -4.57 -1.88 10.84
C ARG A 163 -3.11 -1.87 10.50
N LEU A 164 -2.44 -0.98 11.17
CA LEU A 164 -1.02 -1.05 11.19
C LEU A 164 -0.60 -2.45 11.68
N ALA A 165 0.34 -3.10 10.99
CA ALA A 165 0.83 -4.40 11.40
C ALA A 165 1.76 -4.23 12.62
N ARG A 166 1.75 -5.16 13.59
CA ARG A 166 2.72 -5.07 14.69
C ARG A 166 4.10 -5.38 14.13
N ALA A 167 5.14 -4.73 14.65
CA ALA A 167 6.53 -4.99 14.27
C ALA A 167 6.95 -6.48 14.33
N ARG A 168 6.33 -7.27 15.22
CA ARG A 168 6.57 -8.72 15.33
C ARG A 168 5.99 -9.56 14.17
N ASP A 169 5.06 -8.99 13.42
CA ASP A 169 4.38 -9.66 12.30
C ASP A 169 5.10 -9.36 10.96
N VAL A 170 6.17 -8.55 11.00
CA VAL A 170 7.02 -8.19 9.84
C VAL A 170 8.41 -8.79 10.11
N GLU A 171 8.70 -9.93 9.48
CA GLU A 171 10.04 -10.52 9.59
C GLU A 171 11.11 -9.52 9.09
N PRO A 172 12.25 -9.41 9.77
CA PRO A 172 13.33 -8.57 9.30
C PRO A 172 13.84 -9.15 7.99
N THR A 173 13.68 -8.42 6.89
CA THR A 173 14.35 -8.73 5.63
C THR A 173 15.85 -8.73 5.88
N ALA A 174 16.47 -9.91 5.73
CA ALA A 174 17.92 -10.08 5.70
C ALA A 174 18.57 -9.36 4.51
#